data_AF-A0A352Z5J7-F1
#
_entry.id   AF-A0A352Z5J7-F1
#
_cell.length_a   1.000
_cell.length_b   1.000
_cell.length_c   1.000
_cell.angle_alpha   90.00
_cell.angle_beta   90.00
_cell.angle_gamma   90.00
#
_symmetry.space_group_name_H-M   'P 1'
#
loop_
_entity.id
_entity.type
_entity.pdbx_description
1 polymer ?
#
loop_
_entity_poly.entity_id
_entity_poly.type
_entity_poly.pdbx_seq_one_letter_code
_entity_poly.pdbx_strand_id
1 'polypeptide(L)'
;MLKLSGSKLQLDGFECEKGIVSAQEIDLSLYQGQMVRIYLDNDLKLVVNPMYDCYWHLCEMEIPYPKADININEKSGEEIRSEPEPLDLNKIKIRYFDLPKEA
;
A
#
# COMPACT_ATOMS: atom_id res chain seq x y z
N MET A 1 -14.31 3.85 4.80
CA MET A 1 -13.18 4.75 5.13
C MET A 1 -11.87 4.01 4.88
N LEU A 2 -10.84 4.70 4.39
CA LEU A 2 -9.57 4.10 4.01
C LEU A 2 -8.59 4.15 5.20
N LYS A 3 -7.93 3.03 5.50
CA LYS A 3 -7.12 2.80 6.71
C LYS A 3 -5.87 1.99 6.36
N LEU A 4 -4.85 2.11 7.19
CA LEU A 4 -3.63 1.31 7.10
C LEU A 4 -3.55 0.38 8.29
N SER A 5 -3.03 -0.83 8.07
CA SER A 5 -2.77 -1.78 9.15
C SER A 5 -1.58 -2.66 8.78
N GLY A 6 -0.45 -2.46 9.45
CA GLY A 6 0.80 -3.13 9.12
C GLY A 6 1.23 -2.82 7.69
N SER A 7 1.33 -3.85 6.85
CA SER A 7 1.66 -3.73 5.42
C SER A 7 0.44 -3.54 4.51
N LYS A 8 -0.78 -3.50 5.07
CA LYS A 8 -2.02 -3.51 4.30
C LYS A 8 -2.69 -2.14 4.24
N LEU A 9 -3.22 -1.82 3.07
CA LEU A 9 -4.24 -0.80 2.90
C LEU A 9 -5.62 -1.47 2.97
N GLN A 10 -6.53 -0.90 3.75
CA GLN A 10 -7.90 -1.36 3.90
C GLN A 10 -8.86 -0.24 3.47
N LEU A 11 -9.90 -0.61 2.73
CA LEU A 11 -10.99 0.26 2.32
C LEU A 11 -12.28 -0.34 2.88
N ASP A 12 -12.93 0.33 3.83
CA ASP A 12 -14.27 -0.10 4.25
C ASP A 12 -15.26 0.05 3.08
N GLY A 13 -16.31 -0.77 3.07
CA GLY A 13 -17.35 -0.66 2.06
C GLY A 13 -18.18 0.63 2.18
N PHE A 14 -18.62 1.13 1.04
CA PHE A 14 -19.46 2.32 0.91
C PHE A 14 -20.24 2.28 -0.40
N GLU A 15 -21.28 3.09 -0.52
CA GLU A 15 -22.06 3.24 -1.75
C GLU A 15 -21.58 4.48 -2.51
N CYS A 16 -21.47 4.36 -3.83
CA CYS A 16 -21.16 5.47 -4.72
C CYS A 16 -22.07 5.43 -5.95
N GLU A 17 -22.01 6.47 -6.79
CA GLU A 17 -22.82 6.59 -8.01
C GLU A 17 -22.77 5.36 -8.94
N LYS A 18 -21.66 4.61 -8.92
CA LYS A 18 -21.47 3.43 -9.77
C LYS A 18 -21.95 2.12 -9.13
N GLY A 19 -22.21 2.12 -7.84
CA GLY A 19 -22.72 0.98 -7.09
C GLY A 19 -22.07 0.82 -5.72
N ILE A 20 -22.12 -0.40 -5.19
CA ILE A 20 -21.64 -0.71 -3.85
C ILE A 20 -20.18 -1.18 -3.92
N VAL A 21 -19.30 -0.42 -3.27
CA VAL A 21 -17.93 -0.84 -3.01
C VAL A 21 -17.95 -1.75 -1.79
N SER A 22 -17.54 -3.01 -1.96
CA SER A 22 -17.36 -3.92 -0.82
C SER A 22 -16.08 -3.58 -0.05
N ALA A 23 -16.04 -3.94 1.24
CA ALA A 23 -14.82 -3.84 2.03
C ALA A 23 -13.70 -4.67 1.39
N GLN A 24 -12.52 -4.07 1.25
CA GLN A 24 -11.39 -4.63 0.52
C GLN A 24 -10.08 -4.31 1.22
N GLU A 25 -9.09 -5.18 1.01
CA GLU A 25 -7.74 -4.94 1.48
C GLU A 25 -6.71 -5.35 0.43
N ILE A 26 -5.55 -4.68 0.46
CA ILE A 26 -4.41 -5.02 -0.39
C ILE A 26 -3.12 -4.94 0.43
N ASP A 27 -2.27 -5.96 0.28
CA ASP A 27 -0.96 -6.00 0.89
C ASP A 27 0.05 -5.28 0.00
N LEU A 28 0.76 -4.31 0.58
CA LEU A 28 1.73 -3.48 -0.12
C LEU A 28 3.18 -3.95 0.05
N SER A 29 3.42 -5.08 0.73
CA SER A 29 4.76 -5.65 0.94
C SER A 29 5.53 -5.86 -0.37
N LEU A 30 4.84 -6.28 -1.43
CA LEU A 30 5.45 -6.49 -2.76
C LEU A 30 5.86 -5.19 -3.46
N TYR A 31 5.46 -4.04 -2.91
CA TYR A 31 5.72 -2.73 -3.48
C TYR A 31 6.74 -1.92 -2.70
N GLN A 32 7.55 -2.55 -1.83
CA GLN A 32 8.64 -1.86 -1.14
C GLN A 32 9.66 -1.28 -2.12
N GLY A 33 10.11 -0.05 -1.86
CA GLY A 33 11.10 0.67 -2.67
C GLY A 33 10.54 1.39 -3.90
N GLN A 34 9.21 1.49 -4.06
CA GLN A 34 8.59 2.19 -5.18
C GLN A 34 7.48 3.16 -4.75
N MET A 35 7.17 4.09 -5.66
CA MET A 35 5.98 4.93 -5.56
C MET A 35 4.75 4.10 -5.93
N VAL A 36 3.78 4.06 -5.03
CA VAL A 36 2.52 3.33 -5.17
C VAL A 36 1.38 4.32 -5.31
N ARG A 37 0.57 4.14 -6.36
CA ARG A 37 -0.69 4.83 -6.59
C ARG A 37 -1.81 3.81 -6.59
N ILE A 38 -2.84 4.07 -5.80
CA ILE A 38 -3.92 3.11 -5.55
C ILE A 38 -5.22 3.71 -6.06
N TYR A 39 -5.94 2.91 -6.84
CA TYR A 39 -7.14 3.32 -7.53
C TYR A 39 -8.31 2.38 -7.20
N LEU A 40 -9.51 2.90 -7.40
CA LEU A 40 -10.71 2.10 -7.56
C LEU A 40 -11.00 1.97 -9.05
N ASP A 41 -11.00 0.75 -9.57
CA ASP A 41 -11.17 0.49 -10.99
C ASP A 41 -12.65 0.46 -11.42
N ASN A 42 -12.89 0.03 -12.65
CA ASN A 42 -14.23 0.00 -13.21
C ASN A 42 -15.15 -1.06 -12.60
N ASP A 43 -14.60 -2.07 -11.94
CA ASP A 43 -15.34 -3.13 -11.26
C ASP A 43 -15.41 -2.89 -9.75
N LEU A 44 -15.12 -1.66 -9.32
CA LEU A 44 -15.07 -1.24 -7.92
C LEU A 44 -14.05 -2.04 -7.11
N LYS A 45 -12.93 -2.43 -7.74
CA LYS A 45 -11.81 -3.14 -7.12
C LYS A 45 -10.61 -2.24 -6.85
N LEU A 46 -9.93 -2.49 -5.74
CA LEU A 46 -8.65 -1.85 -5.43
C LEU A 46 -7.57 -2.38 -6.37
N VAL A 47 -6.88 -1.46 -7.04
CA VAL A 47 -5.76 -1.79 -7.93
C VAL A 47 -4.58 -0.87 -7.68
N VAL A 48 -3.36 -1.42 -7.83
CA VAL A 48 -2.10 -0.70 -7.60
C VAL A 48 -1.38 -0.49 -8.91
N ASN A 49 -0.98 0.75 -9.18
CA ASN A 49 -0.23 1.14 -10.38
C ASN A 49 -0.81 0.52 -11.68
N PRO A 50 -2.13 0.65 -11.94
CA PRO A 50 -2.74 0.09 -13.13
C PRO A 50 -2.14 0.70 -14.40
N MET A 51 -1.99 -0.12 -15.44
CA MET A 51 -1.52 0.30 -16.77
C MET A 51 -2.68 0.70 -17.70
N TYR A 52 -3.85 0.96 -17.13
CA TYR A 52 -5.08 1.32 -17.80
C TYR A 52 -5.79 2.43 -17.01
N ASP A 53 -6.71 3.13 -17.68
CA ASP A 53 -7.41 4.26 -17.07
C ASP A 53 -8.35 3.78 -15.96
N CYS A 54 -8.18 4.37 -14.77
CA CYS A 54 -9.05 4.15 -13.62
C CYS A 54 -9.78 5.44 -13.27
N TYR A 55 -11.03 5.29 -12.80
CA TYR A 55 -11.92 6.42 -12.56
C TYR A 55 -11.51 7.22 -11.31
N TRP A 56 -11.09 6.54 -10.24
CA TRP A 56 -10.81 7.18 -8.95
C TRP A 56 -9.41 6.84 -8.44
N HIS A 57 -8.58 7.86 -8.32
CA HIS A 57 -7.31 7.79 -7.60
C HIS A 57 -7.58 8.02 -6.12
N LEU A 58 -7.27 7.06 -5.26
CA LEU A 58 -7.62 7.09 -3.83
C LEU A 58 -6.48 7.61 -2.97
N CYS A 59 -5.27 7.11 -3.21
CA CYS A 59 -4.09 7.58 -2.49
C CYS A 59 -2.80 7.28 -3.26
N GLU A 60 -1.78 8.09 -3.00
CA GLU A 60 -0.41 7.84 -3.42
C GLU A 60 0.56 7.91 -2.23
N MET A 61 1.58 7.06 -2.26
CA MET A 61 2.59 6.98 -1.20
C MET A 61 3.88 6.36 -1.70
N GLU A 62 4.99 6.75 -1.07
CA GLU A 62 6.29 6.13 -1.28
C GLU A 62 6.48 5.00 -0.26
N ILE A 63 6.60 3.76 -0.74
CA ILE A 63 6.81 2.61 0.15
C ILE A 63 8.31 2.47 0.40
N PRO A 64 8.77 2.43 1.67
CA PRO A 64 10.19 2.32 1.99
C PRO A 64 10.78 1.02 1.45
N TYR A 65 12.07 1.05 1.13
CA TYR A 65 12.83 -0.15 0.80
C TYR A 65 12.80 -1.15 1.95
N PRO A 66 12.90 -2.47 1.67
CA PRO A 66 13.07 -3.47 2.71
C PRO A 66 14.33 -3.13 3.51
N LYS A 67 14.20 -3.03 4.83
CA LYS A 67 15.38 -2.92 5.69
C LYS A 67 15.98 -4.31 5.82
N ALA A 68 17.11 -4.53 5.14
CA ALA A 68 17.95 -5.69 5.37
C ALA A 68 19.22 -5.20 6.06
N ASP A 69 19.32 -5.46 7.36
CA ASP A 69 20.55 -5.15 8.09
C ASP A 69 21.60 -6.22 7.80
N ILE A 70 22.69 -5.80 7.17
CA ILE A 70 23.90 -6.60 7.03
C ILE A 70 24.81 -6.20 8.19
N ASN A 71 24.93 -7.10 9.17
CA ASN A 71 25.86 -6.94 10.28
C ASN A 71 27.12 -7.76 9.99
N ILE A 72 28.29 -7.14 10.06
CA ILE A 72 29.56 -7.86 9.96
C ILE A 72 29.98 -8.30 11.36
N ASN A 73 30.19 -9.60 11.56
CA ASN A 73 30.73 -10.10 12.81
C ASN A 73 32.19 -9.64 12.96
N GLU A 74 32.45 -8.72 13.89
CA GLU A 74 33.79 -8.16 14.12
C GLU A 74 34.86 -9.20 14.49
N LYS A 75 34.46 -10.40 14.97
CA LYS A 75 35.39 -11.48 15.35
C LYS A 75 35.66 -12.49 14.24
N SER A 76 34.66 -12.83 13.42
CA SER A 76 34.80 -13.82 12.35
C SER A 76 34.93 -13.21 10.94
N GLY A 77 34.58 -11.94 10.77
CA GLY A 77 34.48 -11.28 9.47
C GLY A 77 33.28 -11.73 8.63
N GLU A 78 32.40 -12.57 9.18
CA GLU A 78 31.24 -13.09 8.45
C GLU A 78 30.11 -12.06 8.36
N GLU A 79 29.47 -11.99 7.19
CA GLU A 79 28.24 -11.24 6.99
C GLU A 79 27.05 -11.99 7.58
N ILE A 80 26.44 -11.43 8.62
CA ILE A 80 25.17 -11.88 9.18
C ILE A 80 24.08 -11.05 8.51
N ARG A 81 23.31 -11.71 7.63
CA ARG A 81 22.12 -11.13 7.01
C ARG A 81 20.93 -11.32 7.93
N SER A 82 20.36 -10.21 8.39
CA SER A 82 19.12 -10.24 9.17
C SER A 82 17.95 -10.45 8.21
N GLU A 83 16.90 -11.13 8.67
CA GLU A 83 15.64 -11.18 7.91
C GLU A 83 15.07 -9.77 7.76
N PRO A 84 14.49 -9.43 6.60
CA PRO A 84 13.96 -8.10 6.37
C PRO A 84 12.79 -7.80 7.33
N GLU A 85 12.81 -6.62 7.94
CA GLU A 85 11.70 -6.17 8.81
C GLU A 85 10.38 -6.11 8.02
N PRO A 86 9.23 -6.52 8.60
CA PRO A 86 7.93 -6.36 7.97
C PRO A 86 7.63 -4.88 7.64
N LEU A 87 6.97 -4.63 6.52
CA LEU A 87 6.53 -3.29 6.15
C LEU A 87 5.53 -2.73 7.18
N ASP A 88 5.84 -1.54 7.71
CA ASP A 88 4.95 -0.78 8.60
C ASP A 88 4.52 0.53 7.93
N LEU A 89 3.28 0.55 7.45
CA LEU A 89 2.70 1.71 6.77
C LEU A 89 2.30 2.83 7.74
N ASN A 90 2.24 2.58 9.06
CA ASN A 90 1.75 3.57 10.04
C ASN A 90 2.64 4.82 10.13
N LYS A 91 3.89 4.74 9.65
CA LYS A 91 4.88 5.82 9.70
C LYS A 91 5.09 6.50 8.35
N ILE A 92 4.32 6.13 7.32
CA ILE A 92 4.50 6.63 5.97
C ILE A 92 3.61 7.84 5.73
N LYS A 93 4.16 8.84 5.04
CA LYS A 93 3.38 9.98 4.55
C LYS A 93 2.56 9.55 3.35
N ILE A 94 1.23 9.63 3.49
CA ILE A 94 0.29 9.29 2.43
C ILE A 94 -0.45 10.55 2.00
N ARG A 95 -0.60 10.69 0.70
CA ARG A 95 -1.50 11.68 0.13
C ARG A 95 -2.81 11.00 -0.21
N TYR A 96 -3.87 11.43 0.45
CA TYR A 96 -5.23 10.98 0.18
C TYR A 96 -5.91 11.90 -0.82
N PHE A 97 -6.81 11.32 -1.61
CA PHE A 97 -7.72 12.02 -2.49
C PHE A 97 -9.16 11.73 -2.06
N ASP A 98 -10.08 12.56 -2.54
CA ASP A 98 -11.49 12.41 -2.22
C ASP A 98 -12.01 11.06 -2.75
N LEU A 99 -12.76 10.37 -1.90
CA LEU A 99 -13.49 9.19 -2.30
C LEU A 99 -14.56 9.56 -3.33
N PRO A 100 -15.02 8.60 -4.16
CA PRO A 100 -16.21 8.78 -4.98
C PRO A 100 -17.34 9.34 -4.11
N LYS A 101 -18.07 10.33 -4.62
CA LYS A 101 -19.19 10.90 -3.87
C LYS A 101 -20.17 9.78 -3.52
N GLU A 102 -20.55 9.73 -2.25
CA GLU A 102 -21.66 8.93 -1.80
C GLU A 102 -22.92 9.43 -2.50
N ALA A 103 -23.71 8.50 -3.05
CA ALA A 103 -24.95 8.79 -3.74
C ALA A 103 -26.09 9.12 -2.76
#